data_AF-A0A6S6M030-F1
#
_entry.id   AF-A0A6S6M030-F1
#
_cell.length_a   1.000
_cell.length_b   1.000
_cell.length_c   1.000
_cell.angle_alpha   90.00
_cell.angle_beta   90.00
_cell.angle_gamma   90.00
#
_symmetry.space_group_name_H-M   'P 1'
#
loop_
_entity.id
_entity.type
_entity.pdbx_description
1 polymer ?
#
loop_
_entity_poly.entity_id
_entity_poly.type
_entity_poly.pdbx_seq_one_letter_code
_entity_poly.pdbx_strand_id
1 'polypeptide(L)'
;MFKGLKPAALVLSVAIVLSANILSAGEKEESVATAMAEYLLSARAVLAQNQKLINDPAKGDKGFTPAVYEQQVRMEFLSRTSADITKMGDDDFGKALSDIHQSAKLVVAEAQPVINQQGKGFKGYNPAAFGAKVGATLEKRSQLRIKQTSLQFRADHNKPDEYETAVLKKFALGKGEQVHVEETELNGQKVLRYLVPLYVGKSCLTCHGDPAGSVDVSGYKREGYKEGELRGAISVAVPVM
;
A
#
# COMPACT_ATOMS: atom_id res chain seq x y z
N MET A 1 35.46 -26.31 -8.45
CA MET A 1 34.24 -26.71 -7.70
C MET A 1 34.32 -25.94 -6.39
N PHE A 2 33.51 -24.93 -6.08
CA PHE A 2 32.05 -24.86 -6.00
C PHE A 2 31.57 -23.46 -6.39
N LYS A 3 30.54 -23.36 -7.24
CA LYS A 3 29.81 -22.11 -7.52
C LYS A 3 28.81 -21.88 -6.39
N GLY A 4 28.88 -20.71 -5.76
CA GLY A 4 27.97 -20.28 -4.71
C GLY A 4 26.53 -20.18 -5.20
N LEU A 5 25.65 -20.95 -4.57
CA LEU A 5 24.21 -20.89 -4.76
C LEU A 5 23.70 -19.60 -4.12
N LYS A 6 23.10 -18.70 -4.91
CA LYS A 6 22.40 -17.53 -4.38
C LYS A 6 21.14 -18.02 -3.64
N PRO A 7 20.80 -17.46 -2.47
CA PRO A 7 19.54 -17.81 -1.81
C PRO A 7 18.40 -17.31 -2.69
N ALA A 8 17.54 -18.22 -3.12
CA ALA A 8 16.31 -17.88 -3.82
C ALA A 8 15.43 -17.09 -2.84
N ALA A 9 15.03 -15.88 -3.23
CA ALA A 9 13.97 -15.17 -2.54
C ALA A 9 12.69 -16.01 -2.70
N LEU A 10 12.18 -16.53 -1.60
CA LEU A 10 10.93 -17.27 -1.54
C LEU A 10 9.79 -16.27 -1.81
N VAL A 11 9.43 -16.07 -3.06
CA VAL A 11 8.16 -15.44 -3.42
C VAL A 11 7.10 -16.51 -3.19
N LEU A 12 6.49 -16.50 -2.00
CA LEU A 12 5.38 -17.40 -1.70
C LEU A 12 4.12 -16.79 -2.29
N SER A 13 3.75 -17.27 -3.48
CA SER A 13 2.46 -16.99 -4.11
C SER A 13 1.35 -17.62 -3.27
N VAL A 14 0.52 -16.79 -2.64
CA VAL A 14 -0.76 -17.23 -2.11
C VAL A 14 -1.64 -17.53 -3.32
N ALA A 15 -1.84 -18.82 -3.62
CA ALA A 15 -2.81 -19.24 -4.62
C ALA A 15 -4.21 -19.00 -4.05
N ILE A 16 -4.84 -17.89 -4.44
CA ILE A 16 -6.24 -17.60 -4.10
C ILE A 16 -7.10 -18.52 -4.98
N VAL A 17 -7.66 -19.58 -4.39
CA VAL A 17 -8.75 -20.33 -5.01
C VAL A 17 -10.06 -19.59 -4.68
N LEU A 18 -10.43 -18.61 -5.50
CA LEU A 18 -11.74 -17.97 -5.46
C LEU A 18 -12.77 -18.93 -6.09
N SER A 19 -13.24 -19.91 -5.30
CA SER A 19 -14.47 -20.62 -5.63
C SER A 19 -15.66 -19.76 -5.21
N ALA A 20 -16.35 -19.18 -6.19
CA ALA A 20 -17.45 -18.22 -6.02
C ALA A 20 -18.75 -18.76 -5.40
N ASN A 21 -18.72 -19.88 -4.67
CA ASN A 21 -19.92 -20.46 -4.07
C ASN A 21 -19.78 -20.60 -2.54
N ILE A 22 -20.48 -19.68 -1.87
CA ILE A 22 -20.82 -19.60 -0.43
C ILE A 22 -19.67 -19.20 0.50
N LEU A 23 -19.19 -17.96 0.37
CA LEU A 23 -18.51 -17.26 1.46
C LEU A 23 -19.56 -16.68 2.42
N SER A 24 -19.36 -16.83 3.73
CA SER A 24 -20.08 -16.11 4.78
C SER A 24 -19.86 -14.60 4.65
N ALA A 25 -20.66 -13.79 5.36
CA ALA A 25 -20.52 -12.32 5.32
C ALA A 25 -19.07 -11.90 5.63
N GLY A 26 -18.54 -12.29 6.80
CA GLY A 26 -17.16 -11.97 7.19
C GLY A 26 -16.10 -12.41 6.17
N GLU A 27 -16.28 -13.57 5.52
CA GLU A 27 -15.36 -14.03 4.46
C GLU A 27 -15.44 -13.15 3.19
N LYS A 28 -16.61 -12.60 2.86
CA LYS A 28 -16.74 -11.63 1.76
C LYS A 28 -16.03 -10.33 2.09
N GLU A 29 -16.30 -9.72 3.24
CA GLU A 29 -15.64 -8.47 3.62
C GLU A 29 -14.13 -8.64 3.76
N GLU A 30 -13.66 -9.77 4.29
CA GLU A 30 -12.23 -10.10 4.37
C GLU A 30 -11.60 -10.23 2.98
N SER A 31 -12.29 -10.84 2.02
CA SER A 31 -11.81 -10.93 0.63
C SER A 31 -11.66 -9.56 -0.02
N VAL A 32 -12.62 -8.66 0.21
CA VAL A 32 -12.58 -7.26 -0.24
C VAL A 32 -11.40 -6.54 0.42
N ALA A 33 -11.28 -6.65 1.74
CA ALA A 33 -10.25 -5.95 2.50
C ALA A 33 -8.84 -6.40 2.09
N THR A 34 -8.65 -7.71 1.90
CA THR A 34 -7.42 -8.32 1.40
C THR A 34 -7.07 -7.76 0.02
N ALA A 35 -8.01 -7.80 -0.93
CA ALA A 35 -7.77 -7.33 -2.29
C ALA A 35 -7.45 -5.83 -2.35
N MET A 36 -8.10 -5.02 -1.51
CA MET A 36 -7.77 -3.59 -1.38
C MET A 36 -6.38 -3.34 -0.81
N ALA A 37 -5.98 -4.08 0.23
CA ALA A 37 -4.63 -3.99 0.79
C ALA A 37 -3.58 -4.38 -0.25
N GLU A 38 -3.82 -5.47 -0.96
CA GLU A 38 -3.00 -5.94 -2.08
C GLU A 38 -2.92 -4.91 -3.21
N TYR A 39 -4.03 -4.26 -3.55
CA TYR A 39 -4.04 -3.18 -4.54
C TYR A 39 -3.13 -2.02 -4.12
N LEU A 40 -3.27 -1.51 -2.90
CA LEU A 40 -2.47 -0.38 -2.44
C LEU A 40 -0.98 -0.73 -2.34
N LEU A 41 -0.66 -1.94 -1.90
CA LEU A 41 0.72 -2.44 -1.89
C LEU A 41 1.32 -2.49 -3.30
N SER A 42 0.56 -2.98 -4.29
CA SER A 42 0.98 -3.01 -5.71
C SER A 42 1.18 -1.60 -6.25
N ALA A 43 0.24 -0.70 -5.99
CA ALA A 43 0.33 0.69 -6.42
C ALA A 43 1.57 1.39 -5.81
N ARG A 44 1.84 1.17 -4.52
CA ARG A 44 3.05 1.67 -3.85
C ARG A 44 4.34 1.12 -4.45
N ALA A 45 4.36 -0.16 -4.81
CA ALA A 45 5.51 -0.78 -5.48
C ALA A 45 5.79 -0.13 -6.83
N VAL A 46 4.75 0.11 -7.65
CA VAL A 46 4.86 0.85 -8.91
C VAL A 46 5.46 2.25 -8.70
N LEU A 47 4.97 3.00 -7.70
CA LEU A 47 5.52 4.32 -7.38
C LEU A 47 6.99 4.24 -6.95
N ALA A 48 7.36 3.23 -6.15
CA ALA A 48 8.74 3.02 -5.71
C ALA A 48 9.68 2.68 -6.88
N GLN A 49 9.24 1.83 -7.81
CA GLN A 49 9.99 1.43 -9.01
C GLN A 49 10.23 2.64 -9.93
N ASN A 50 9.27 3.57 -10.02
CA ASN A 50 9.38 4.79 -10.84
C ASN A 50 10.00 5.98 -10.10
N GLN A 51 10.33 5.85 -8.81
CA GLN A 51 10.74 6.98 -7.96
C GLN A 51 11.98 7.70 -8.50
N LYS A 52 12.95 6.95 -9.05
CA LYS A 52 14.16 7.52 -9.65
C LYS A 52 13.85 8.39 -10.87
N LEU A 53 12.92 7.95 -11.72
CA LEU A 53 12.47 8.69 -12.89
C LEU A 53 11.69 9.95 -12.49
N ILE A 54 10.74 9.81 -11.54
CA ILE A 54 9.95 10.92 -11.01
C ILE A 54 10.86 12.02 -10.45
N ASN A 55 11.91 11.64 -9.72
CA ASN A 55 12.84 12.58 -9.07
C ASN A 55 14.03 13.00 -9.94
N ASP A 56 14.06 12.66 -11.24
CA ASP A 56 15.15 13.08 -12.13
C ASP A 56 15.06 14.59 -12.41
N PRO A 57 15.97 15.46 -11.98
CA PRO A 57 15.84 16.90 -12.25
C PRO A 57 16.08 17.27 -13.73
N ALA A 58 16.72 16.40 -14.52
CA ALA A 58 17.12 16.71 -15.89
C ALA A 58 15.98 16.57 -16.91
N LYS A 59 14.87 15.91 -16.55
CA LYS A 59 13.72 15.69 -17.45
C LYS A 59 12.52 16.56 -17.06
N GLY A 60 11.83 17.12 -18.04
CA GLY A 60 10.48 17.69 -17.87
C GLY A 60 9.45 16.56 -17.91
N ASP A 61 9.17 16.06 -19.11
CA ASP A 61 8.30 14.89 -19.29
C ASP A 61 8.94 13.61 -18.75
N LYS A 62 8.27 12.97 -17.80
CA LYS A 62 8.69 11.69 -17.22
C LYS A 62 8.16 10.48 -17.98
N GLY A 63 7.13 10.65 -18.81
CA GLY A 63 6.40 9.53 -19.41
C GLY A 63 5.61 8.67 -18.41
N PHE A 64 5.59 9.02 -17.12
CA PHE A 64 4.81 8.33 -16.09
C PHE A 64 3.38 8.90 -16.04
N THR A 65 2.62 8.59 -17.10
CA THR A 65 1.23 9.02 -17.28
C THR A 65 0.25 8.11 -16.53
N PRO A 66 -1.03 8.51 -16.37
CA PRO A 66 -2.06 7.63 -15.79
C PRO A 66 -2.20 6.28 -16.51
N ALA A 67 -2.05 6.25 -17.84
CA ALA A 67 -2.13 5.02 -18.63
C ALA A 67 -0.91 4.10 -18.38
N VAL A 68 0.28 4.67 -18.27
CA VAL A 68 1.50 3.90 -17.90
C VAL A 68 1.38 3.35 -16.48
N TYR A 69 0.89 4.17 -15.54
CA TYR A 69 0.59 3.72 -14.18
C TYR A 69 -0.42 2.57 -14.18
N GLU A 70 -1.54 2.70 -14.90
CA GLU A 70 -2.59 1.69 -14.98
C GLU A 70 -2.05 0.34 -15.49
N GLN A 71 -1.25 0.37 -16.55
CA GLN A 71 -0.61 -0.85 -17.07
C GLN A 71 0.34 -1.48 -16.03
N GLN A 72 1.16 -0.67 -15.36
CA GLN A 72 2.12 -1.18 -14.37
C GLN A 72 1.42 -1.74 -13.13
N VAL A 73 0.42 -1.04 -12.59
CA VAL A 73 -0.31 -1.50 -11.39
C VAL A 73 -1.14 -2.73 -11.67
N ARG A 74 -1.71 -2.86 -12.88
CA ARG A 74 -2.38 -4.07 -13.33
C ARG A 74 -1.43 -5.27 -13.31
N MET A 75 -0.24 -5.12 -13.88
CA MET A 75 0.75 -6.21 -13.92
C MET A 75 1.27 -6.58 -12.53
N GLU A 76 1.57 -5.58 -11.70
CA GLU A 76 2.01 -5.80 -10.31
C GLU A 76 0.93 -6.50 -9.49
N PHE A 77 -0.33 -6.05 -9.58
CA PHE A 77 -1.44 -6.67 -8.87
C PHE A 77 -1.72 -8.09 -9.34
N LEU A 78 -1.72 -8.32 -10.65
CA LEU A 78 -1.88 -9.65 -11.24
C LEU A 78 -0.78 -10.61 -10.75
N SER A 79 0.47 -10.13 -10.67
CA SER A 79 1.59 -10.93 -10.13
C SER A 79 1.42 -11.28 -8.65
N ARG A 80 0.73 -10.45 -7.87
CA ARG A 80 0.58 -10.62 -6.41
C ARG A 80 -0.66 -11.42 -6.03
N THR A 81 -1.72 -11.37 -6.84
CA THR A 81 -3.03 -11.96 -6.49
C THR A 81 -3.56 -12.99 -7.49
N SER A 82 -2.96 -13.09 -8.68
CA SER A 82 -3.50 -13.81 -9.84
C SER A 82 -4.84 -13.27 -10.39
N ALA A 83 -5.33 -12.14 -9.86
CA ALA A 83 -6.55 -11.49 -10.32
C ALA A 83 -6.26 -10.27 -11.22
N ASP A 84 -7.12 -9.99 -12.19
CA ASP A 84 -6.97 -8.88 -13.14
C ASP A 84 -7.94 -7.74 -12.79
N ILE A 85 -7.42 -6.63 -12.28
CA ILE A 85 -8.22 -5.46 -11.86
C ILE A 85 -9.11 -4.87 -12.96
N THR A 86 -8.84 -5.17 -14.23
CA THR A 86 -9.66 -4.68 -15.35
C THR A 86 -10.78 -5.65 -15.77
N LYS A 87 -10.90 -6.80 -15.11
CA LYS A 87 -11.88 -7.85 -15.44
C LYS A 87 -12.82 -8.17 -14.26
N MET A 88 -13.02 -7.20 -13.37
CA MET A 88 -13.84 -7.38 -12.17
C MET A 88 -15.34 -7.25 -12.51
N GLY A 89 -16.18 -7.99 -11.78
CA GLY A 89 -17.63 -7.95 -11.94
C GLY A 89 -18.28 -6.74 -11.23
N ASP A 90 -19.61 -6.67 -11.28
CA ASP A 90 -20.40 -5.59 -10.65
C ASP A 90 -20.84 -5.93 -9.20
N ASP A 91 -20.27 -6.98 -8.61
CA ASP A 91 -20.46 -7.32 -7.20
C ASP A 91 -19.67 -6.38 -6.27
N ASP A 92 -19.84 -6.53 -4.96
CA ASP A 92 -19.23 -5.62 -3.98
C ASP A 92 -17.69 -5.69 -4.03
N PHE A 93 -17.15 -6.87 -4.34
CA PHE A 93 -15.71 -7.07 -4.55
C PHE A 93 -15.20 -6.28 -5.76
N GLY A 94 -15.85 -6.41 -6.90
CA GLY A 94 -15.44 -5.71 -8.11
C GLY A 94 -15.65 -4.20 -8.03
N LYS A 95 -16.73 -3.74 -7.39
CA LYS A 95 -16.95 -2.32 -7.08
C LYS A 95 -15.86 -1.76 -6.17
N ALA A 96 -15.50 -2.45 -5.09
CA ALA A 96 -14.46 -2.00 -4.18
C ALA A 96 -13.10 -1.85 -4.86
N LEU A 97 -12.72 -2.84 -5.68
CA LEU A 97 -11.49 -2.78 -6.47
C LEU A 97 -11.53 -1.68 -7.54
N SER A 98 -12.67 -1.49 -8.19
CA SER A 98 -12.87 -0.39 -9.15
C SER A 98 -12.71 0.97 -8.46
N ASP A 99 -13.31 1.16 -7.29
CA ASP A 99 -13.25 2.44 -6.56
C ASP A 99 -11.83 2.81 -6.11
N ILE A 100 -11.07 1.86 -5.53
CA ILE A 100 -9.67 2.13 -5.17
C ILE A 100 -8.81 2.34 -6.43
N HIS A 101 -9.09 1.61 -7.51
CA HIS A 101 -8.37 1.76 -8.77
C HIS A 101 -8.57 3.13 -9.40
N GLN A 102 -9.83 3.59 -9.52
CA GLN A 102 -10.15 4.91 -10.05
C GLN A 102 -9.60 6.02 -9.16
N SER A 103 -9.68 5.85 -7.84
CA SER A 103 -9.07 6.79 -6.88
C SER A 103 -7.58 6.94 -7.10
N ALA A 104 -6.88 5.82 -7.30
CA ALA A 104 -5.45 5.83 -7.56
C ALA A 104 -5.07 6.46 -8.91
N LYS A 105 -5.82 6.14 -9.98
CA LYS A 105 -5.62 6.79 -11.30
C LYS A 105 -5.81 8.30 -11.23
N LEU A 106 -6.84 8.76 -10.52
CA LEU A 106 -7.10 10.18 -10.31
C LEU A 106 -5.92 10.86 -9.58
N VAL A 107 -5.39 10.25 -8.52
CA VAL A 107 -4.22 10.78 -7.80
C VAL A 107 -2.99 10.90 -8.71
N VAL A 108 -2.75 9.95 -9.62
CA VAL A 108 -1.65 10.04 -10.59
C VAL A 108 -1.90 11.15 -11.63
N ALA A 109 -3.15 11.31 -12.07
CA ALA A 109 -3.54 12.35 -13.02
C ALA A 109 -3.35 13.75 -12.42
N GLU A 110 -3.83 13.97 -11.19
CA GLU A 110 -3.66 15.23 -10.47
C GLU A 110 -2.20 15.55 -10.13
N ALA A 111 -1.36 14.52 -9.98
CA ALA A 111 0.05 14.67 -9.70
C ALA A 111 0.92 14.99 -10.93
N GLN A 112 0.36 15.00 -12.16
CA GLN A 112 1.16 15.22 -13.37
C GLN A 112 2.02 16.51 -13.36
N PRO A 113 1.52 17.68 -12.90
CA PRO A 113 2.36 18.88 -12.79
C PRO A 113 3.55 18.70 -11.85
N VAL A 114 3.36 17.96 -10.74
CA VAL A 114 4.43 17.66 -9.79
C VAL A 114 5.41 16.65 -10.37
N ILE A 115 4.92 15.56 -10.97
CA ILE A 115 5.73 14.50 -11.58
C ILE A 115 6.66 15.08 -12.65
N ASN A 116 6.12 15.93 -13.53
CA ASN A 116 6.83 16.50 -14.66
C ASN A 116 7.59 17.81 -14.36
N GLN A 117 7.69 18.20 -13.08
CA GLN A 117 8.45 19.40 -12.71
C GLN A 117 9.95 19.21 -13.02
N GLN A 118 10.49 20.00 -13.95
CA GLN A 118 11.92 20.00 -14.28
C GLN A 118 12.75 20.74 -13.22
N GLY A 119 14.03 20.42 -13.11
CA GLY A 119 14.99 21.11 -12.24
C GLY A 119 14.86 20.78 -10.75
N LYS A 120 13.91 19.93 -10.36
CA LYS A 120 13.69 19.52 -8.98
C LYS A 120 13.92 18.01 -8.81
N GLY A 121 14.71 17.67 -7.80
CA GLY A 121 14.93 16.30 -7.36
C GLY A 121 13.71 15.71 -6.66
N PHE A 122 13.80 15.48 -5.34
CA PHE A 122 12.64 15.03 -4.56
C PHE A 122 11.49 16.04 -4.59
N LYS A 123 10.28 15.57 -4.92
CA LYS A 123 9.10 16.43 -5.17
C LYS A 123 7.97 16.25 -4.16
N GLY A 124 8.19 15.49 -3.10
CA GLY A 124 7.13 15.12 -2.15
C GLY A 124 6.12 14.11 -2.71
N TYR A 125 6.33 13.58 -3.92
CA TYR A 125 5.52 12.52 -4.51
C TYR A 125 6.24 11.18 -4.38
N ASN A 126 5.89 10.45 -3.32
CA ASN A 126 6.47 9.16 -2.94
C ASN A 126 5.36 8.14 -2.60
N PRO A 127 5.66 6.84 -2.40
CA PRO A 127 4.64 5.83 -2.12
C PRO A 127 3.75 6.12 -0.90
N ALA A 128 4.31 6.76 0.14
CA ALA A 128 3.56 7.11 1.34
C ALA A 128 2.55 8.23 1.07
N ALA A 129 3.00 9.35 0.52
CA ALA A 129 2.15 10.48 0.16
C ALA A 129 1.11 10.12 -0.91
N PHE A 130 1.51 9.30 -1.89
CA PHE A 130 0.58 8.72 -2.87
C PHE A 130 -0.51 7.92 -2.19
N GLY A 131 -0.17 6.93 -1.36
CA GLY A 131 -1.17 6.07 -0.74
C GLY A 131 -2.09 6.81 0.24
N ALA A 132 -1.58 7.83 0.94
CA ALA A 132 -2.42 8.72 1.76
C ALA A 132 -3.46 9.47 0.92
N LYS A 133 -3.06 9.99 -0.25
CA LYS A 133 -4.00 10.62 -1.20
C LYS A 133 -5.00 9.62 -1.76
N VAL A 134 -4.58 8.40 -2.08
CA VAL A 134 -5.50 7.34 -2.55
C VAL A 134 -6.57 7.04 -1.51
N GLY A 135 -6.19 6.85 -0.24
CA GLY A 135 -7.15 6.64 0.86
C GLY A 135 -8.14 7.80 1.00
N ALA A 136 -7.63 9.04 1.03
CA ALA A 136 -8.46 10.23 1.13
C ALA A 136 -9.40 10.44 -0.08
N THR A 137 -8.99 10.02 -1.28
CA THR A 137 -9.84 10.07 -2.48
C THR A 137 -10.88 8.96 -2.47
N LEU A 138 -10.54 7.76 -1.98
CA LEU A 138 -11.47 6.63 -1.86
C LEU A 138 -12.61 6.95 -0.90
N GLU A 139 -12.30 7.52 0.27
CA GLU A 139 -13.29 7.88 1.30
C GLU A 139 -14.32 8.92 0.84
N LYS A 140 -14.03 9.67 -0.24
CA LYS A 140 -14.99 10.61 -0.85
C LYS A 140 -15.97 9.93 -1.80
N ARG A 141 -15.70 8.69 -2.19
CA ARG A 141 -16.41 7.96 -3.26
C ARG A 141 -17.15 6.75 -2.73
N SER A 142 -16.68 6.18 -1.63
CA SER A 142 -17.27 4.98 -1.03
C SER A 142 -17.17 5.04 0.50
N GLN A 143 -17.79 4.05 1.15
CA GLN A 143 -17.68 3.85 2.60
C GLN A 143 -16.43 3.04 2.98
N LEU A 144 -15.64 2.64 2.00
CA LEU A 144 -14.41 1.88 2.20
C LEU A 144 -13.32 2.81 2.72
N ARG A 145 -12.53 2.32 3.67
CA ARG A 145 -11.36 3.05 4.19
C ARG A 145 -10.10 2.26 3.97
N ILE A 146 -9.04 2.94 3.57
CA ILE A 146 -7.71 2.37 3.49
C ILE A 146 -6.68 3.44 3.87
N LYS A 147 -5.79 3.10 4.80
CA LYS A 147 -4.66 3.97 5.15
C LYS A 147 -3.41 3.18 5.49
N GLN A 148 -2.30 3.90 5.51
CA GLN A 148 -1.06 3.44 6.10
C GLN A 148 -1.06 3.87 7.57
N THR A 149 -0.56 3.03 8.47
CA THR A 149 -0.53 3.34 9.90
C THR A 149 0.79 2.88 10.51
N SER A 150 1.31 3.60 11.51
CA SER A 150 2.61 3.28 12.12
C SER A 150 2.74 3.83 13.54
N LEU A 151 3.42 3.08 14.42
CA LEU A 151 3.81 3.56 15.75
C LEU A 151 4.84 4.71 15.67
N GLN A 152 5.64 4.77 14.59
CA GLN A 152 6.57 5.85 14.28
C GLN A 152 6.12 6.57 13.00
N PHE A 153 4.97 7.24 13.09
CA PHE A 153 4.40 8.00 11.98
C PHE A 153 5.11 9.35 11.81
N ARG A 154 5.28 9.78 10.55
CA ARG A 154 5.84 11.10 10.21
C ARG A 154 4.78 12.15 9.89
N ALA A 155 3.57 11.71 9.53
CA ALA A 155 2.45 12.57 9.19
C ALA A 155 1.21 12.14 9.98
N ASP A 156 0.45 13.10 10.49
CA ASP A 156 -0.63 12.86 11.46
C ASP A 156 -1.75 11.95 10.93
N HIS A 157 -2.02 11.97 9.62
CA HIS A 157 -3.01 11.07 9.02
C HIS A 157 -2.60 9.59 9.07
N ASN A 158 -1.33 9.27 9.36
CA ASN A 158 -0.85 7.90 9.56
C ASN A 158 -0.78 7.53 11.06
N LYS A 159 -1.25 8.40 11.96
CA LYS A 159 -1.34 8.09 13.37
C LYS A 159 -2.31 6.91 13.59
N PRO A 160 -1.91 5.90 14.38
CA PRO A 160 -2.78 4.77 14.66
C PRO A 160 -3.91 5.17 15.61
N ASP A 161 -5.08 4.58 15.41
CA ASP A 161 -6.11 4.55 16.46
C ASP A 161 -5.81 3.47 17.51
N GLU A 162 -6.69 3.28 18.49
CA GLU A 162 -6.49 2.31 19.58
C GLU A 162 -6.38 0.87 19.07
N TYR A 163 -7.25 0.50 18.13
CA TYR A 163 -7.25 -0.82 17.49
C TYR A 163 -5.94 -1.06 16.72
N GLU A 164 -5.55 -0.12 15.84
CA GLU A 164 -4.32 -0.22 15.07
C GLU A 164 -3.09 -0.25 15.96
N THR A 165 -3.09 0.52 17.05
CA THR A 165 -1.99 0.52 18.03
C THR A 165 -1.83 -0.85 18.68
N ALA A 166 -2.94 -1.49 19.07
CA ALA A 166 -2.90 -2.82 19.68
C ALA A 166 -2.35 -3.86 18.69
N VAL A 167 -2.81 -3.83 17.43
CA VAL A 167 -2.36 -4.76 16.38
C VAL A 167 -0.90 -4.51 15.98
N LEU A 168 -0.48 -3.26 15.80
CA LEU A 168 0.91 -2.92 15.48
C LEU A 168 1.88 -3.39 16.57
N LYS A 169 1.49 -3.34 17.84
CA LYS A 169 2.28 -3.91 18.94
C LYS A 169 2.38 -5.44 18.84
N LYS A 170 1.32 -6.13 18.41
CA LYS A 170 1.37 -7.59 18.16
C LYS A 170 2.35 -7.92 17.02
N PHE A 171 2.26 -7.20 15.90
CA PHE A 171 3.20 -7.36 14.78
C PHE A 171 4.65 -7.09 15.18
N ALA A 172 4.90 -6.06 15.99
CA ALA A 172 6.24 -5.72 16.45
C ALA A 172 6.89 -6.81 17.32
N LEU A 173 6.08 -7.63 17.99
CA LEU A 173 6.55 -8.78 18.77
C LEU A 173 6.87 -10.02 17.92
N GLY A 174 6.62 -9.97 16.60
CA GLY A 174 7.03 -11.03 15.67
C GLY A 174 6.35 -12.38 15.88
N LYS A 175 5.15 -12.41 16.48
CA LYS A 175 4.42 -13.64 16.84
C LYS A 175 3.85 -14.44 15.64
N GLY A 176 4.40 -14.25 14.44
CA GLY A 176 4.01 -14.99 13.23
C GLY A 176 2.69 -14.57 12.58
N GLU A 177 1.97 -13.59 13.16
CA GLU A 177 0.73 -13.06 12.61
C GLU A 177 1.01 -12.28 11.31
N GLN A 178 0.57 -12.83 10.17
CA GLN A 178 0.79 -12.25 8.84
C GLN A 178 -0.27 -11.19 8.51
N VAL A 179 -1.46 -11.33 9.07
CA VAL A 179 -2.59 -10.41 8.93
C VAL A 179 -3.40 -10.47 10.23
N HIS A 180 -4.09 -9.38 10.56
CA HIS A 180 -5.04 -9.36 11.66
C HIS A 180 -6.41 -8.93 11.12
N VAL A 181 -7.45 -9.68 11.45
CA VAL A 181 -8.82 -9.44 10.98
C VAL A 181 -9.75 -9.45 12.18
N GLU A 182 -10.59 -8.43 12.30
CA GLU A 182 -11.55 -8.30 13.40
C GLU A 182 -12.76 -7.47 12.96
N GLU A 183 -13.97 -7.91 13.33
CA GLU A 183 -15.16 -7.08 13.24
C GLU A 183 -15.22 -6.10 14.42
N THR A 184 -15.44 -4.83 14.13
CA THR A 184 -15.53 -3.77 15.14
C THR A 184 -16.52 -2.68 14.73
N GLU A 185 -16.63 -1.64 15.53
CA GLU A 185 -17.41 -0.45 15.22
C GLU A 185 -16.48 0.72 14.90
N LEU A 186 -16.73 1.39 13.77
CA LEU A 186 -15.99 2.57 13.34
C LEU A 186 -16.99 3.68 13.00
N ASN A 187 -16.96 4.77 13.76
CA ASN A 187 -17.88 5.90 13.62
C ASN A 187 -19.37 5.50 13.66
N GLY A 188 -19.76 4.56 14.53
CA GLY A 188 -21.15 4.10 14.64
C GLY A 188 -21.57 3.05 13.60
N GLN A 189 -20.64 2.58 12.77
CA GLN A 189 -20.90 1.57 11.74
C GLN A 189 -20.11 0.29 12.01
N LYS A 190 -20.77 -0.87 11.88
CA LYS A 190 -20.09 -2.17 11.91
C LYS A 190 -19.20 -2.32 10.68
N VAL A 191 -17.93 -2.64 10.92
CA VAL A 191 -16.92 -2.84 9.88
C VAL A 191 -16.10 -4.08 10.17
N LEU A 192 -15.69 -4.78 9.12
CA LEU A 192 -14.55 -5.69 9.18
C LEU A 192 -13.28 -4.86 8.99
N ARG A 193 -12.37 -4.94 9.95
CA ARG A 193 -11.04 -4.33 9.86
C ARG A 193 -9.99 -5.38 9.57
N TYR A 194 -9.13 -5.04 8.63
CA TYR A 194 -8.04 -5.89 8.16
C TYR A 194 -6.74 -5.09 8.22
N LEU A 195 -5.73 -5.65 8.90
CA LEU A 195 -4.38 -5.09 8.93
C LEU A 195 -3.37 -6.08 8.40
N VAL A 196 -2.50 -5.60 7.51
CA VAL A 196 -1.33 -6.34 7.02
C VAL A 196 -0.05 -5.56 7.33
N PRO A 197 0.97 -6.17 7.96
CA PRO A 197 2.19 -5.50 8.36
C PRO A 197 3.03 -5.07 7.15
N LEU A 198 3.70 -3.94 7.30
CA LEU A 198 4.67 -3.40 6.35
C LEU A 198 6.06 -3.54 6.96
N TYR A 199 6.84 -4.49 6.46
CA TYR A 199 8.23 -4.66 6.85
C TYR A 199 9.16 -3.81 5.98
N VAL A 200 10.26 -3.35 6.59
CA VAL A 200 11.29 -2.54 5.95
C VAL A 200 12.04 -3.39 4.93
N GLY A 201 11.93 -3.04 3.65
CA GLY A 201 12.77 -3.57 2.58
C GLY A 201 13.93 -2.65 2.23
N LYS A 202 14.79 -3.07 1.30
CA LYS A 202 15.97 -2.30 0.87
C LYS A 202 15.64 -0.89 0.37
N SER A 203 14.56 -0.74 -0.39
CA SER A 203 14.14 0.57 -0.92
C SER A 203 13.77 1.55 0.20
N CYS A 204 13.22 1.06 1.32
CA CYS A 204 12.83 1.86 2.47
C CYS A 204 14.05 2.51 3.16
N LEU A 205 15.18 1.81 3.19
CA LEU A 205 16.40 2.24 3.89
C LEU A 205 16.99 3.55 3.34
N THR A 206 16.66 3.91 2.09
CA THR A 206 17.04 5.19 1.49
C THR A 206 16.61 6.40 2.33
N CYS A 207 15.43 6.31 2.96
CA CYS A 207 14.83 7.39 3.75
C CYS A 207 14.69 7.03 5.24
N HIS A 208 14.69 5.74 5.57
CA HIS A 208 14.37 5.26 6.91
C HIS A 208 15.55 4.58 7.63
N GLY A 209 16.64 4.30 6.93
CA GLY A 209 17.79 3.54 7.45
C GLY A 209 18.83 4.39 8.18
N ASP A 210 20.09 3.95 8.18
CA ASP A 210 21.19 4.65 8.84
C ASP A 210 21.73 5.86 8.07
N PRO A 211 22.44 6.78 8.76
CA PRO A 211 22.54 6.87 10.22
C PRO A 211 21.25 7.45 10.81
N ALA A 212 20.77 6.85 11.89
CA ALA A 212 19.61 7.35 12.63
C ALA A 212 19.79 8.83 13.00
N GLY A 213 18.74 9.63 12.89
CA GLY A 213 18.74 11.06 13.20
C GLY A 213 19.24 11.98 12.07
N SER A 214 19.88 11.44 11.03
CA SER A 214 20.25 12.24 9.84
C SER A 214 19.01 12.64 9.03
N VAL A 215 19.08 13.77 8.32
CA VAL A 215 17.97 14.26 7.50
C VAL A 215 17.95 13.52 6.16
N ASP A 216 16.78 13.01 5.77
CA ASP A 216 16.57 12.36 4.48
C ASP A 216 16.13 13.33 3.38
N VAL A 217 15.94 12.81 2.16
CA VAL A 217 15.54 13.60 0.99
C VAL A 217 14.18 14.29 1.12
N SER A 218 13.34 13.85 2.07
CA SER A 218 12.04 14.43 2.37
C SER A 218 12.08 15.46 3.50
N GLY A 219 13.25 15.69 4.11
CA GLY A 219 13.44 16.64 5.20
C GLY A 219 13.17 16.08 6.59
N TYR A 220 12.87 14.78 6.71
CA TYR A 220 12.63 14.13 8.00
C TYR A 220 13.89 13.43 8.51
N LYS A 221 13.99 13.27 9.83
CA LYS A 221 15.04 12.46 10.44
C LYS A 221 14.81 10.99 10.10
N ARG A 222 15.88 10.29 9.69
CA ARG A 222 15.89 8.84 9.53
C ARG A 222 15.68 8.17 10.88
N GLU A 223 14.84 7.15 10.92
CA GLU A 223 14.52 6.39 12.12
C GLU A 223 15.62 5.39 12.49
N GLY A 224 16.47 5.00 11.53
CA GLY A 224 17.53 4.01 11.76
C GLY A 224 17.09 2.57 11.57
N TYR A 225 15.99 2.35 10.83
CA TYR A 225 15.45 1.02 10.58
C TYR A 225 16.45 0.10 9.88
N LYS A 226 16.33 -1.21 10.13
CA LYS A 226 17.03 -2.29 9.43
C LYS A 226 16.05 -3.09 8.56
N GLU A 227 16.58 -3.78 7.55
CA GLU A 227 15.79 -4.67 6.71
C GLU A 227 15.10 -5.75 7.57
N GLY A 228 13.81 -5.96 7.35
CA GLY A 228 12.97 -6.90 8.11
C GLY A 228 12.26 -6.31 9.33
N GLU A 229 12.61 -5.10 9.79
CA GLU A 229 11.91 -4.46 10.91
C GLU A 229 10.51 -3.97 10.52
N LEU A 230 9.59 -3.85 11.49
CA LEU A 230 8.24 -3.37 11.23
C LEU A 230 8.23 -1.85 11.02
N ARG A 231 7.87 -1.40 9.81
CA ARG A 231 7.65 0.02 9.51
C ARG A 231 6.25 0.48 9.94
N GLY A 232 5.25 -0.37 9.82
CA GLY A 232 3.85 -0.03 10.03
C GLY A 232 2.92 -1.11 9.50
N ALA A 233 1.72 -0.73 9.06
CA ALA A 233 0.76 -1.62 8.42
C ALA A 233 -0.07 -0.88 7.35
N ILE A 234 -0.71 -1.62 6.45
CA ILE A 234 -1.89 -1.17 5.72
C ILE A 234 -3.11 -1.56 6.57
N SER A 235 -3.98 -0.60 6.83
CA SER A 235 -5.23 -0.76 7.57
C SER A 235 -6.38 -0.53 6.61
N VAL A 236 -7.28 -1.50 6.50
CA VAL A 236 -8.49 -1.46 5.67
C VAL A 236 -9.70 -1.62 6.57
N ALA A 237 -10.77 -0.86 6.31
CA ALA A 237 -12.07 -1.07 6.90
C ALA A 237 -13.13 -1.20 5.80
N VAL A 238 -13.89 -2.28 5.85
CA VAL A 238 -14.99 -2.60 4.93
C VAL A 238 -16.27 -2.65 5.75
N PRO A 239 -17.33 -1.89 5.42
CA PRO A 239 -18.64 -2.05 6.03
C PRO A 239 -19.11 -3.50 5.99
N VAL A 240 -19.62 -4.03 7.11
CA VAL A 240 -20.30 -5.33 7.10
C VAL A 240 -21.62 -5.17 6.36
N MET A 241 -21.83 -6.01 5.34
CA MET A 241 -22.95 -5.90 4.40
C MET A 241 -24.15 -6.79 4.79
#